data_AF-A0A7W1H5F7-F1
#
_entry.id   AF-A0A7W1H5F7-F1
#
_cell.length_a   1.000
_cell.length_b   1.000
_cell.length_c   1.000
_cell.angle_alpha   90.00
_cell.angle_beta   90.00
_cell.angle_gamma   90.00
#
_symmetry.space_group_name_H-M   'P 1'
#
loop_
_entity.id
_entity.type
_entity.pdbx_description
1 polymer ?
#
loop_
_entity_poly.entity_id
_entity_poly.type
_entity_poly.pdbx_seq_one_letter_code
_entity_poly.pdbx_strand_id
1 'polypeptide(L)'
;PWKANQEASKKEGIILSYKVLTVEGHTPGEWNVMLMTEYKNLAAMEANEEKADALAQKVVGDDEKQRQGYRERLEIREVMGDRLAREIVLEPRSR
;
A
#
# COMPACT_ATOMS: atom_id res chain seq x y z
N PRO A 1 -3.63 0.53 -11.86
CA PRO A 1 -4.35 1.39 -10.89
C PRO A 1 -3.54 1.69 -9.62
N TRP A 2 -3.08 0.66 -8.89
CA TRP A 2 -2.42 0.84 -7.59
C TRP A 2 -1.21 1.79 -7.63
N LYS A 3 -0.21 1.53 -8.50
CA LYS A 3 0.97 2.39 -8.61
C LYS A 3 0.63 3.86 -8.90
N ALA A 4 -0.34 4.11 -9.79
CA ALA A 4 -0.77 5.47 -10.12
C ALA A 4 -1.38 6.17 -8.88
N ASN A 5 -2.16 5.45 -8.09
CA ASN A 5 -2.71 5.95 -6.83
C ASN A 5 -1.61 6.27 -5.81
N GLN A 6 -0.59 5.41 -5.69
CA GLN A 6 0.54 5.64 -4.79
C GLN A 6 1.37 6.86 -5.22
N GLU A 7 1.66 7.01 -6.51
CA GLU A 7 2.38 8.19 -7.03
C GLU A 7 1.60 9.48 -6.78
N ALA A 8 0.28 9.47 -6.99
CA ALA A 8 -0.56 10.61 -6.66
C ALA A 8 -0.58 10.89 -5.15
N SER A 9 -0.73 9.86 -4.32
CA SER A 9 -0.76 9.99 -2.85
C SER A 9 0.54 10.56 -2.31
N LYS A 10 1.68 10.13 -2.87
CA LYS A 10 3.01 10.65 -2.55
C LYS A 10 3.12 12.12 -2.96
N LYS A 11 2.65 12.47 -4.16
CA LYS A 11 2.63 13.87 -4.65
C LYS A 11 1.78 14.79 -3.76
N GLU A 12 0.68 14.29 -3.23
CA GLU A 12 -0.24 15.03 -2.34
C GLU A 12 0.18 15.02 -0.86
N GLY A 13 1.33 14.41 -0.54
CA GLY A 13 1.89 14.33 0.81
C GLY A 13 1.10 13.43 1.77
N ILE A 14 0.21 12.59 1.26
CA ILE A 14 -0.59 11.64 2.05
C ILE A 14 0.29 10.50 2.56
N ILE A 15 1.22 10.05 1.72
CA ILE A 15 2.19 9.00 2.03
C ILE A 15 3.61 9.56 1.86
N LEU A 16 4.57 9.03 2.62
CA LEU A 16 5.99 9.36 2.47
C LEU A 16 6.58 8.61 1.27
N SER A 17 6.30 7.31 1.19
CA SER A 17 6.84 6.43 0.16
C SER A 17 5.96 5.21 -0.05
N TYR A 18 6.31 4.40 -1.03
CA TYR A 18 5.76 3.06 -1.21
C TYR A 18 6.85 2.13 -1.73
N LYS A 19 6.72 0.83 -1.45
CA LYS A 19 7.65 -0.20 -1.92
C LYS A 19 6.88 -1.37 -2.50
N VAL A 20 7.52 -2.07 -3.43
CA VAL A 20 7.07 -3.35 -3.97
C VAL A 20 8.20 -4.33 -3.74
N LEU A 21 7.95 -5.38 -2.98
CA LEU A 21 8.89 -6.45 -2.75
C LEU A 21 8.37 -7.69 -3.47
N THR A 22 9.27 -8.42 -4.13
CA THR A 22 8.99 -9.74 -4.67
C THR A 22 9.95 -10.73 -4.07
N VAL A 23 9.46 -11.91 -3.73
CA VAL A 23 10.25 -12.99 -3.15
C VAL A 23 9.91 -14.30 -3.84
N GLU A 24 10.81 -15.27 -3.75
CA GLU A 24 10.49 -16.64 -4.10
C GLU A 24 9.61 -17.23 -3.01
N GLY A 25 8.41 -17.69 -3.36
CA GLY A 25 7.55 -18.41 -2.42
C GLY A 25 7.98 -19.86 -2.36
N HIS A 26 8.39 -20.34 -1.19
CA HIS A 26 8.85 -21.72 -1.00
C HIS A 26 7.75 -22.64 -0.49
N THR A 27 6.63 -22.09 -0.01
CA THR A 27 5.45 -22.84 0.44
C THR A 27 4.15 -22.19 0.00
N PRO A 28 3.02 -22.93 -0.09
CA PRO A 28 1.72 -22.35 -0.46
C PRO A 28 1.21 -21.25 0.47
N GLY A 29 1.71 -21.17 1.70
CA GLY A 29 1.34 -20.14 2.68
C GLY A 29 2.14 -18.84 2.57
N GLU A 30 3.09 -18.76 1.65
CA GLU A 30 3.96 -17.59 1.49
C GLU A 30 3.48 -16.65 0.39
N TRP A 31 3.53 -15.36 0.68
CA TRP A 31 3.36 -14.34 -0.35
C TRP A 31 4.62 -14.28 -1.21
N ASN A 32 4.46 -14.02 -2.50
CA ASN A 32 5.56 -13.77 -3.44
C ASN A 32 5.62 -12.31 -3.90
N VAL A 33 4.62 -11.50 -3.57
CA VAL A 33 4.56 -10.05 -3.81
C VAL A 33 4.01 -9.35 -2.57
N MET A 34 4.71 -8.31 -2.09
CA MET A 34 4.24 -7.41 -1.04
C MET A 34 4.20 -5.97 -1.57
N LEU A 35 3.04 -5.33 -1.38
CA LEU A 35 2.84 -3.91 -1.64
C LEU A 35 2.85 -3.18 -0.30
N MET A 36 3.73 -2.19 -0.15
CA MET A 36 3.89 -1.45 1.10
C MET A 36 3.65 0.03 0.87
N THR A 37 2.95 0.66 1.82
CA THR A 37 2.73 2.11 1.87
C THR A 37 3.31 2.64 3.18
N GLU A 38 4.13 3.69 3.09
CA GLU A 38 4.73 4.33 4.25
C GLU A 38 3.99 5.62 4.56
N TYR A 39 3.47 5.73 5.78
CA TYR A 39 2.87 6.94 6.31
C TYR A 39 3.81 7.61 7.31
N LYS A 40 3.70 8.93 7.46
CA LYS A 40 4.50 9.68 8.43
C LYS A 40 4.31 9.19 9.87
N ASN A 41 3.08 8.85 10.23
CA ASN A 41 2.68 8.22 11.49
C ASN A 41 1.20 7.80 11.38
N LEU A 42 0.68 7.10 12.39
CA LEU A 42 -0.71 6.63 12.41
C LEU A 42 -1.73 7.76 12.43
N ALA A 43 -1.47 8.84 13.17
CA ALA A 43 -2.38 9.99 13.20
C ALA A 43 -2.51 10.67 11.82
N ALA A 44 -1.41 10.77 11.07
CA ALA A 44 -1.43 11.28 9.70
C ALA A 44 -2.12 10.31 8.72
N MET A 45 -2.06 9.00 8.97
CA MET A 45 -2.79 8.02 8.17
C MET A 45 -4.30 8.22 8.35
N GLU A 46 -4.77 8.29 9.60
CA GLU A 46 -6.19 8.48 9.93
C GLU A 46 -6.70 9.86 9.49
N ALA A 47 -5.98 10.93 9.78
CA ALA A 47 -6.40 12.29 9.46
C ALA A 47 -6.48 12.57 7.94
N ASN A 48 -5.84 11.76 7.10
CA ASN A 48 -5.85 11.93 5.65
C ASN A 48 -6.77 10.91 4.93
N GLU A 49 -7.55 10.10 5.64
CA GLU A 49 -8.39 9.05 5.04
C GLU A 49 -9.35 9.62 3.97
N GLU A 50 -10.16 10.62 4.32
CA GLU A 50 -11.09 11.26 3.37
C GLU A 50 -10.36 11.88 2.16
N LYS A 51 -9.18 12.46 2.38
CA LYS A 51 -8.35 13.03 1.30
C LYS A 51 -7.81 11.93 0.38
N ALA A 52 -7.41 10.80 0.95
CA ALA A 52 -6.92 9.64 0.20
C ALA A 52 -8.03 9.03 -0.66
N ASP A 53 -9.25 8.91 -0.13
CA ASP A 53 -10.40 8.38 -0.85
C ASP A 53 -10.79 9.29 -2.01
N ALA A 54 -10.89 10.60 -1.79
CA ALA A 54 -11.18 11.57 -2.84
C ALA A 54 -10.12 11.54 -3.95
N LEU A 55 -8.84 11.36 -3.58
CA LEU A 55 -7.76 11.23 -4.55
C LEU A 55 -7.86 9.91 -5.33
N ALA A 56 -8.17 8.80 -4.66
CA ALA A 56 -8.35 7.50 -5.29
C ALA A 56 -9.50 7.53 -6.30
N GLN A 57 -10.62 8.18 -5.95
CA GLN A 57 -11.75 8.38 -6.87
C GLN A 57 -11.34 9.18 -8.11
N LYS A 58 -10.53 10.22 -7.94
CA LYS A 58 -10.01 11.03 -9.06
C LYS A 58 -9.02 10.28 -9.95
N VAL A 59 -8.17 9.43 -9.38
CA VAL A 59 -7.06 8.76 -10.10
C VAL A 59 -7.47 7.43 -10.71
N VAL A 60 -8.25 6.64 -9.98
CA VAL A 60 -8.67 5.29 -10.39
C VAL A 60 -10.07 5.32 -11.01
N GLY A 61 -10.97 6.09 -10.40
CA GLY A 61 -12.40 6.15 -10.70
C GLY A 61 -13.24 5.81 -9.48
N ASP A 62 -14.56 5.79 -9.66
CA ASP A 62 -15.53 5.49 -8.61
C ASP A 62 -15.33 4.11 -7.95
N ASP A 63 -16.06 3.90 -6.87
CA ASP A 63 -15.97 2.69 -6.05
C ASP A 63 -16.30 1.43 -6.86
N GLU A 64 -17.18 1.51 -7.85
CA GLU A 64 -17.52 0.37 -8.70
C GLU A 64 -16.33 -0.05 -9.56
N LYS A 65 -15.68 0.91 -10.23
CA LYS A 65 -14.48 0.66 -11.03
C LYS A 65 -13.32 0.18 -10.16
N GLN A 66 -13.18 0.71 -8.95
CA GLN A 66 -12.19 0.23 -7.99
C GLN A 66 -12.45 -1.23 -7.62
N ARG A 67 -13.69 -1.58 -7.22
CA ARG A 67 -14.10 -2.95 -6.88
C ARG A 67 -13.91 -3.91 -8.06
N GLN A 68 -14.26 -3.49 -9.28
CA GLN A 68 -14.08 -4.30 -10.48
C GLN A 68 -12.60 -4.63 -10.69
N GLY A 69 -11.72 -3.63 -10.60
CA GLY A 69 -10.28 -3.86 -10.69
C GLY A 69 -9.75 -4.77 -9.55
N TYR A 70 -10.35 -4.76 -8.37
CA TYR A 70 -10.02 -5.72 -7.31
C TYR A 70 -10.44 -7.15 -7.68
N ARG A 71 -11.65 -7.35 -8.23
CA ARG A 71 -12.15 -8.65 -8.69
C ARG A 71 -11.26 -9.25 -9.78
N GLU A 72 -10.96 -8.49 -10.81
CA GLU A 72 -10.08 -8.91 -11.92
C GLU A 72 -8.71 -9.37 -11.40
N ARG A 73 -8.18 -8.72 -10.36
CA ARG A 73 -6.93 -9.15 -9.74
C ARG A 73 -7.09 -10.44 -8.93
N LEU A 74 -8.22 -10.66 -8.26
CA LEU A 74 -8.48 -11.90 -7.52
C LEU A 74 -8.60 -13.13 -8.44
N GLU A 75 -8.87 -12.94 -9.74
CA GLU A 75 -8.86 -14.03 -10.72
C GLU A 75 -7.45 -14.60 -11.00
N ILE A 76 -6.40 -13.82 -10.74
CA ILE A 76 -5.00 -14.17 -11.06
C ILE A 76 -4.05 -14.21 -9.85
N ARG A 77 -4.52 -13.85 -8.66
CA ARG A 77 -3.73 -13.88 -7.42
C ARG A 77 -4.61 -14.11 -6.19
N GLU A 78 -4.03 -14.75 -5.19
CA GLU A 78 -4.59 -14.88 -3.85
C GLU A 78 -4.06 -13.76 -2.94
N VAL A 79 -4.90 -13.26 -2.03
CA VAL A 79 -4.48 -12.30 -1.00
C VAL A 79 -4.12 -13.07 0.27
N MET A 80 -2.83 -13.16 0.56
CA MET A 80 -2.32 -13.86 1.76
C MET A 80 -2.62 -13.09 3.07
N GLY A 81 -2.83 -11.78 2.98
CA GLY A 81 -3.22 -10.92 4.09
C GLY A 81 -2.59 -9.53 4.04
N ASP A 82 -2.96 -8.71 5.01
CA ASP A 82 -2.43 -7.37 5.27
C ASP A 82 -1.83 -7.28 6.68
N ARG A 83 -0.89 -6.35 6.87
CA ARG A 83 -0.24 -6.09 8.16
C ARG A 83 0.06 -4.61 8.28
N LEU A 84 -0.26 -4.05 9.45
CA LEU A 84 0.23 -2.75 9.87
C LEU A 84 1.51 -2.95 10.68
N ALA A 85 2.61 -2.32 10.27
CA ALA A 85 3.92 -2.46 10.89
C ALA A 85 4.50 -1.09 11.30
N ARG A 86 5.46 -1.11 12.22
CA ARG A 86 6.31 0.05 12.55
C ARG A 86 7.75 -0.31 12.23
N GLU A 87 8.40 0.49 11.39
CA GLU A 87 9.82 0.33 11.13
C GLU A 87 10.62 0.67 12.39
N ILE A 88 11.52 -0.22 12.78
CA ILE A 88 12.47 0.01 13.87
C ILE A 88 13.83 0.31 13.23
N VAL A 89 14.24 1.57 13.31
CA VAL A 89 15.55 2.01 12.85
C VAL A 89 16.54 1.84 14.00
N LEU A 90 17.54 0.98 13.81
CA LEU A 90 18.58 0.74 14.80
C LEU A 90 19.78 1.66 14.56
N GLU A 91 20.25 2.33 15.60
CA GLU A 91 21.49 3.11 15.55
C GLU A 91 22.70 2.24 15.94
N PRO A 92 23.87 2.43 15.32
CA PRO A 92 25.10 1.80 15.77
C PRO A 92 25.42 2.23 17.20
N ARG A 93 25.79 1.30 18.08
CA ARG A 93 26.37 1.67 19.38
C ARG A 93 27.65 2.48 19.15
N SER A 94 27.67 3.73 19.61
CA SER A 94 28.92 4.46 19.82
C SER A 94 29.76 3.71 20.85
N ARG A 95 31.01 3.41 20.50
CA ARG A 95 32.02 2.87 21.42
C ARG A 95 32.66 4.00 22.21
#